data_AF-A0A0A9GH53-F1
#
_entry.id   AF-A0A0A9GH53-F1
#
_cell.length_a   1.000
_cell.length_b   1.000
_cell.length_c   1.000
_cell.angle_alpha   90.00
_cell.angle_beta   90.00
_cell.angle_gamma   90.00
#
_symmetry.space_group_name_H-M   'P 1'
#
loop_
_entity.id
_entity.type
_entity.pdbx_description
1 polymer ?
#
loop_
_entity_poly.entity_id
_entity_poly.type
_entity_poly.pdbx_seq_one_letter_code
_entity_poly.pdbx_strand_id
1 'polypeptide(L)'
;MPYMIFTGLEDYKARGTQASPYYTVTHYTEFAETKDTVLIRGDVVFTSKITDAEAKCLLETAHSFYLNDVRYRLVERFNKETHEFEFKDVLQVLDMPTM
;
A
#
# COMPACT_ATOMS: atom_id res chain seq x y z
N MET A 1 -9.79 -13.46 1.26
CA MET A 1 -9.02 -12.88 0.15
C MET A 1 -8.50 -11.52 0.62
N PRO A 2 -7.20 -11.34 0.84
CA PRO A 2 -6.67 -10.04 1.25
C PRO A 2 -6.79 -9.06 0.09
N TYR A 3 -7.61 -8.03 0.28
CA TYR A 3 -7.84 -6.93 -0.66
C TYR A 3 -7.14 -5.69 -0.14
N MET A 4 -6.47 -4.96 -1.03
CA MET A 4 -5.76 -3.73 -0.69
C MET A 4 -6.27 -2.58 -1.56
N ILE A 5 -6.50 -1.44 -0.93
CA ILE A 5 -7.07 -0.25 -1.56
C ILE A 5 -6.11 0.92 -1.37
N PHE A 6 -5.79 1.60 -2.46
CA PHE A 6 -5.00 2.83 -2.43
C PHE A 6 -5.88 4.01 -2.86
N THR A 7 -5.79 5.11 -2.13
CA THR A 7 -6.42 6.38 -2.49
C THR A 7 -5.51 7.53 -2.11
N GLY A 8 -5.75 8.70 -2.71
CA GLY A 8 -5.02 9.92 -2.36
C GLY A 8 -5.42 10.42 -0.98
N LEU A 9 -4.43 10.76 -0.15
CA LEU A 9 -4.67 11.28 1.20
C LEU A 9 -5.54 12.54 1.18
N GLU A 10 -5.30 13.46 0.25
CA GLU A 10 -6.08 14.70 0.14
C GLU A 10 -7.53 14.45 -0.31
N ASP A 11 -7.75 13.52 -1.24
CA ASP A 11 -9.10 13.12 -1.65
C ASP A 11 -9.85 12.44 -0.50
N TYR A 12 -9.15 11.61 0.29
CA TYR A 12 -9.70 11.01 1.50
C TYR A 12 -10.03 12.04 2.57
N LYS A 13 -9.16 13.04 2.80
CA LYS A 13 -9.46 14.15 3.73
C LYS A 13 -10.69 14.95 3.30
N ALA A 14 -10.86 15.17 2.00
CA ALA A 14 -11.98 15.96 1.46
C ALA A 14 -13.31 15.20 1.44
N ARG A 15 -13.30 13.87 1.23
CA ARG A 15 -14.52 13.08 0.95
C ARG A 15 -14.75 11.93 1.93
N GLY A 16 -13.81 11.65 2.81
CA GLY A 16 -13.86 10.52 3.74
C GLY A 16 -14.04 9.19 3.01
N THR A 17 -14.98 8.38 3.50
CA THR A 17 -15.30 7.06 2.92
C THR A 17 -15.91 7.11 1.52
N GLN A 18 -16.27 8.30 1.02
CA GLN A 18 -16.74 8.51 -0.35
C GLN A 18 -15.59 8.82 -1.33
N ALA A 19 -14.35 8.89 -0.86
CA ALA A 19 -13.20 9.04 -1.74
C ALA A 19 -13.05 7.81 -2.64
N SER A 20 -12.91 8.03 -3.95
CA SER A 20 -12.72 6.94 -4.89
C SER A 20 -11.33 6.32 -4.70
N PRO A 21 -11.21 4.97 -4.74
CA PRO A 21 -9.91 4.34 -4.82
C PRO A 21 -9.24 4.72 -6.14
N TYR A 22 -7.93 4.94 -6.11
CA TYR A 22 -7.13 5.16 -7.31
C TYR A 22 -6.67 3.83 -7.90
N TYR A 23 -6.39 2.87 -7.03
CA TYR A 23 -5.85 1.56 -7.37
C TYR A 23 -6.33 0.52 -6.37
N THR A 24 -6.73 -0.65 -6.87
CA THR A 24 -7.24 -1.74 -6.04
C THR A 24 -6.54 -3.04 -6.38
N VAL A 25 -6.24 -3.86 -5.37
CA VAL A 25 -5.46 -5.09 -5.53
C VAL A 25 -6.15 -6.26 -4.87
N THR A 26 -6.30 -7.34 -5.64
CA THR A 26 -6.86 -8.62 -5.19
C THR A 26 -5.79 -9.70 -5.22
N HIS A 27 -5.65 -10.44 -4.11
CA HIS A 27 -4.79 -11.62 -4.01
C HIS A 27 -5.66 -12.89 -4.04
N TYR A 28 -5.47 -13.69 -5.09
CA TYR A 28 -6.11 -14.98 -5.34
C TYR A 28 -5.22 -16.10 -4.81
N THR A 29 -5.66 -16.78 -3.75
CA THR A 29 -4.89 -17.77 -3.00
C THR A 29 -5.24 -19.22 -3.35
N GLU A 30 -6.07 -19.45 -4.36
CA GLU A 30 -6.55 -20.76 -4.81
C GLU A 30 -5.41 -21.72 -5.20
N PHE A 31 -4.26 -21.17 -5.59
CA PHE A 31 -3.05 -21.93 -5.94
C PHE A 31 -2.00 -21.97 -4.83
N ALA A 32 -2.26 -21.35 -3.67
CA ALA A 32 -1.28 -21.28 -2.60
C ALA A 32 -0.95 -22.68 -2.05
N GLU A 33 -1.97 -23.49 -1.74
CA GLU A 33 -1.76 -24.82 -1.15
C GLU A 33 -1.28 -25.86 -2.17
N THR A 34 -1.69 -25.74 -3.43
CA THR A 34 -1.46 -26.77 -4.45
C THR A 34 -0.26 -26.50 -5.35
N LYS A 35 0.15 -25.23 -5.46
CA LYS A 35 1.22 -24.79 -6.37
C LYS A 35 2.18 -23.80 -5.72
N ASP A 36 2.06 -23.55 -4.42
CA ASP A 36 2.88 -22.57 -3.68
C ASP A 36 2.91 -21.20 -4.38
N THR A 37 1.76 -20.78 -4.92
CA THR A 37 1.64 -19.58 -5.76
C THR A 37 0.38 -18.80 -5.44
N VAL A 38 0.51 -17.49 -5.27
CA VAL A 38 -0.62 -16.54 -5.18
C VAL A 38 -0.66 -15.69 -6.46
N LEU A 39 -1.83 -15.54 -7.07
CA LEU A 39 -2.01 -14.64 -8.21
C LEU A 39 -2.48 -13.28 -7.72
N ILE A 40 -1.91 -12.21 -8.29
CA ILE A 40 -2.21 -10.84 -7.89
C ILE A 40 -2.76 -10.10 -9.10
N ARG A 41 -3.90 -9.44 -8.93
CA ARG A 41 -4.48 -8.53 -9.91
C ARG A 41 -4.59 -7.15 -9.31
N GLY A 42 -3.99 -6.18 -9.98
CA GLY A 42 -4.17 -4.77 -9.70
C GLY A 42 -5.01 -4.10 -10.79
N ASP A 43 -6.01 -3.35 -10.39
CA ASP A 43 -6.86 -2.56 -11.29
C ASP A 43 -6.67 -1.06 -10.98
N VAL A 44 -6.11 -0.30 -11.93
CA VAL A 44 -6.02 1.16 -11.84
C VAL A 44 -7.39 1.75 -12.17
N VAL A 45 -8.06 2.26 -11.14
CA VAL A 45 -9.45 2.75 -11.23
C VAL A 45 -9.47 4.19 -11.74
N PHE A 46 -8.49 5.00 -11.35
CA PHE A 46 -8.43 6.42 -11.71
C PHE A 46 -7.14 6.77 -12.45
N THR A 47 -7.10 6.45 -13.75
CA THR A 47 -5.92 6.60 -14.62
C THR A 47 -5.43 8.04 -14.81
N SER A 48 -6.24 9.04 -14.46
CA SER A 48 -5.82 10.45 -14.45
C SER A 48 -5.06 10.86 -13.18
N LYS A 49 -5.08 10.03 -12.13
CA LYS A 49 -4.41 10.28 -10.84
C LYS A 49 -3.13 9.50 -10.66
N ILE A 50 -3.06 8.30 -11.24
CA ILE A 50 -1.91 7.41 -11.12
C ILE A 50 -1.70 6.63 -12.41
N THR A 51 -0.44 6.46 -12.79
CA THR A 51 0.00 5.64 -13.92
C THR A 51 0.21 4.18 -13.50
N ASP A 52 0.30 3.27 -14.47
CA ASP A 52 0.58 1.84 -14.20
C ASP A 52 1.93 1.64 -13.49
N ALA A 53 2.94 2.45 -13.83
CA ALA A 53 4.26 2.38 -13.20
C ALA A 53 4.23 2.81 -11.73
N GLU A 54 3.50 3.88 -11.42
CA GLU A 54 3.30 4.33 -10.04
C GLU A 54 2.44 3.34 -9.24
N ALA A 55 1.39 2.77 -9.84
CA ALA A 55 0.57 1.75 -9.20
C ALA A 55 1.38 0.49 -8.86
N LYS A 56 2.24 0.05 -9.78
CA LYS A 56 3.20 -1.04 -9.53
C LYS A 56 4.15 -0.69 -8.37
N CYS A 57 4.73 0.50 -8.39
CA CYS A 57 5.62 0.98 -7.33
C CYS A 57 4.92 1.00 -5.96
N LEU A 58 3.66 1.45 -5.89
CA LEU A 58 2.86 1.42 -4.66
C LEU A 58 2.65 -0.01 -4.14
N LEU A 59 2.34 -0.96 -5.02
CA LEU A 59 2.14 -2.36 -4.64
C LEU A 59 3.44 -2.98 -4.10
N GLU A 60 4.54 -2.84 -4.84
CA GLU A 60 5.85 -3.37 -4.44
C GLU A 60 6.33 -2.74 -3.13
N THR A 61 6.11 -1.43 -2.97
CA THR A 61 6.40 -0.71 -1.74
C THR A 61 5.57 -1.27 -0.58
N ALA A 62 4.25 -1.36 -0.74
CA ALA A 62 3.36 -1.90 0.29
C ALA A 62 3.77 -3.34 0.68
N HIS A 63 4.00 -4.23 -0.29
CA HIS A 63 4.51 -5.57 -0.01
C HIS A 63 5.81 -5.55 0.77
N SER A 64 6.76 -4.67 0.43
CA SER A 64 8.02 -4.57 1.15
C SER A 64 7.84 -4.20 2.63
N PHE A 65 6.80 -3.43 2.98
CA PHE A 65 6.47 -3.10 4.37
C PHE A 65 5.88 -4.28 5.14
N TYR A 66 5.10 -5.14 4.49
CA TYR A 66 4.46 -6.29 5.13
C TYR A 66 5.31 -7.57 5.12
N LEU A 67 6.34 -7.64 4.27
CA LEU A 67 7.20 -8.82 4.13
C LEU A 67 8.57 -8.67 4.83
N ASN A 68 8.89 -7.49 5.34
CA ASN A 68 10.15 -7.23 6.04
C ASN A 68 9.88 -6.77 7.46
N ASP A 69 10.38 -7.50 8.47
CA ASP A 69 10.13 -7.22 9.88
C ASP A 69 10.54 -5.81 10.32
N VAL A 70 11.63 -5.27 9.78
CA VAL A 70 12.10 -3.92 10.13
C VAL A 70 11.14 -2.87 9.59
N ARG A 71 10.69 -3.02 8.33
CA ARG A 71 9.71 -2.12 7.72
C ARG A 71 8.33 -2.28 8.36
N TYR A 72 7.94 -3.51 8.73
CA TYR A 72 6.66 -3.81 9.34
C TYR A 72 6.45 -3.10 10.69
N ARG A 73 7.52 -2.87 11.46
CA ARG A 73 7.42 -2.07 12.70
C ARG A 73 6.89 -0.65 12.46
N LEU A 74 7.13 -0.06 11.29
CA LEU A 74 6.55 1.25 10.94
C LEU A 74 5.04 1.14 10.70
N VAL A 75 4.58 0.04 10.11
CA VAL A 75 3.14 -0.25 9.94
C VAL A 75 2.48 -0.45 11.30
N GLU A 76 3.11 -1.21 12.21
CA GLU A 76 2.58 -1.40 13.56
C GLU A 76 2.52 -0.09 14.34
N ARG A 77 3.60 0.71 14.35
CA ARG A 77 3.62 2.05 14.97
C ARG A 77 2.50 2.94 14.43
N PHE A 78 2.34 3.00 13.10
CA PHE A 78 1.28 3.80 12.47
C PHE A 78 -0.12 3.44 13.00
N ASN A 79 -0.42 2.14 13.14
CA ASN A 79 -1.76 1.65 13.49
C ASN A 79 -2.03 1.56 15.00
N LYS A 80 -1.01 1.27 15.82
CA LYS A 80 -1.17 0.98 17.26
C LYS A 80 -0.58 2.05 18.18
N GLU A 81 0.46 2.74 17.72
CA GLU A 81 1.25 3.70 18.50
C GLU A 81 1.40 5.01 17.72
N THR A 82 0.30 5.51 17.15
CA THR A 82 0.32 6.61 16.16
C THR A 82 1.00 7.89 16.68
N HIS A 83 1.03 8.11 18.00
CA HIS A 83 1.72 9.25 18.62
C HIS A 83 3.25 9.16 18.51
N GLU A 84 3.80 7.96 18.38
CA GLU A 84 5.22 7.70 18.13
C GLU A 84 5.52 7.60 16.63
N PHE A 85 4.52 7.69 15.74
CA PHE A 85 4.73 7.54 14.30
C PHE A 85 5.25 8.84 13.66
N GLU A 86 6.36 8.72 12.93
CA GLU A 86 7.02 9.83 12.24
C GLU A 86 7.15 9.51 10.75
N PHE A 87 6.52 10.30 9.88
CA PHE A 87 6.52 10.02 8.43
C PHE A 87 7.93 10.09 7.81
N LYS A 88 8.84 10.88 8.38
CA LYS A 88 10.26 10.91 7.96
C LYS A 88 10.92 9.53 8.05
N ASP A 89 10.53 8.69 9.01
CA ASP A 89 11.11 7.35 9.17
C ASP A 89 10.72 6.46 7.98
N VAL A 90 9.53 6.65 7.43
CA VAL A 90 9.07 5.97 6.20
C VAL A 90 9.92 6.40 5.00
N LEU A 91 10.15 7.71 4.85
CA LEU A 91 10.97 8.25 3.76
C LEU A 91 12.42 7.73 3.82
N GLN A 92 13.01 7.69 5.01
CA GLN A 92 14.36 7.17 5.23
C GLN A 92 14.49 5.69 4.84
N VAL A 93 13.52 4.85 5.23
CA VAL A 93 13.52 3.41 4.90
C VAL A 93 13.32 3.13 3.41
N LEU A 94 12.75 4.10 2.68
CA LEU A 94 12.59 4.09 1.23
C LEU A 94 13.71 4.80 0.47
N ASP A 95 14.77 5.24 1.17
CA ASP A 95 15.87 6.01 0.60
C ASP A 95 15.40 7.27 -0.16
N MET A 96 14.27 7.85 0.28
CA MET A 96 13.70 9.06 -0.30
C MET A 96 14.28 10.31 0.37
N PRO A 97 14.38 11.44 -0.35
CA PRO A 97 14.83 12.69 0.23
C PRO A 97 13.94 13.11 1.41
N THR A 98 14.54 13.27 2.59
CA THR A 98 13.89 13.91 3.74
C THR A 98 14.03 15.43 3.59
N MET A 99 12.90 16.13 3.42
CA MET A 99 12.85 17.59 3.42
C MET A 99 13.11 18.16 4.82
#